data_AF-G7SFB2-F1
#
_entry.id   AF-G7SFB2-F1
#
_cell.length_a   1.000
_cell.length_b   1.000
_cell.length_c   1.000
_cell.angle_alpha   90.00
_cell.angle_beta   90.00
_cell.angle_gamma   90.00
#
_symmetry.space_group_name_H-M   'P 1'
#
loop_
_entity.id
_entity.type
_entity.pdbx_description
1 polymer ?
#
loop_
_entity_poly.entity_id
_entity_poly.type
_entity_poly.pdbx_seq_one_letter_code
_entity_poly.pdbx_strand_id
1 'polypeptide(L)'
;MGNRRMISKTVTQTQRFLRLPLEAQALYFHLIQNSDDDGVVEAFPVVRMIGVSEDSLGLLIVKDFIRPLNEEMVYFITDFHEQNTVRKDRYSPSIYKHLLEKPPEKTNGLPTDNQTETNGLPNISQYKSSQYNLSQSRSSQKDEDDKGKNLIFEKLKSAFGEMAVNGTMIAEVEDLLKIHGQSLLLYALEVTILNAGKSIRYTRTILENWQGQGLRTVEQVKQHEEQRQKQKQPPAQAEPTSREEWLATRTDENPF
;
A
#
# COMPACT_ATOMS: atom_id res chain seq x y z
N MET A 1 22.81 -17.04 -25.27
CA MET A 1 23.02 -16.92 -23.80
C MET A 1 21.74 -17.34 -23.11
N GLY A 2 21.81 -18.00 -21.96
CA GLY A 2 20.61 -18.38 -21.22
C GLY A 2 19.97 -17.17 -20.53
N ASN A 3 18.64 -17.08 -20.57
CA ASN A 3 17.88 -16.07 -19.84
C ASN A 3 17.98 -16.39 -18.35
N ARG A 4 18.56 -15.48 -17.57
CA ARG A 4 18.71 -15.63 -16.12
C ARG A 4 17.78 -14.65 -15.44
N ARG A 5 17.01 -15.15 -14.47
CA ARG A 5 16.12 -14.34 -13.63
C ARG A 5 16.65 -14.38 -12.20
N MET A 6 16.75 -13.20 -11.59
CA MET A 6 17.12 -13.04 -10.20
C MET A 6 15.86 -13.04 -9.34
N ILE A 7 16.00 -13.65 -8.16
CA ILE A 7 14.99 -13.69 -7.12
C ILE A 7 15.55 -12.92 -5.94
N SER A 8 14.93 -11.81 -5.57
CA SER A 8 15.44 -10.91 -4.53
C SER A 8 14.94 -11.28 -3.14
N LYS A 9 15.80 -11.05 -2.15
CA LYS A 9 15.43 -11.09 -0.73
C LYS A 9 14.47 -9.95 -0.35
N THR A 10 14.51 -8.83 -1.09
CA THR A 10 13.62 -7.68 -0.86
C THR A 10 12.15 -8.04 -1.00
N VAL A 11 11.85 -9.08 -1.80
CA VAL A 11 10.52 -9.63 -1.96
C VAL A 11 10.33 -10.88 -1.10
N THR A 12 11.24 -11.84 -1.20
CA THR A 12 11.07 -13.19 -0.63
C THR A 12 11.20 -13.25 0.89
N GLN A 13 11.87 -12.28 1.52
CA GLN A 13 11.98 -12.20 2.98
C GLN A 13 10.93 -11.27 3.61
N THR A 14 9.96 -10.81 2.83
CA THR A 14 8.86 -9.98 3.35
C THR A 14 7.84 -10.83 4.09
N GLN A 15 7.18 -10.23 5.09
CA GLN A 15 6.09 -10.87 5.80
C GLN A 15 4.93 -11.30 4.88
N ARG A 16 4.67 -10.54 3.81
CA ARG A 16 3.61 -10.89 2.83
C ARG A 16 3.93 -12.19 2.10
N PHE A 17 5.20 -12.40 1.74
CA PHE A 17 5.65 -13.58 1.02
C PHE A 17 5.75 -14.80 1.94
N LEU A 18 6.37 -14.62 3.11
CA LEU A 18 6.56 -15.70 4.10
C LEU A 18 5.25 -16.24 4.69
N ARG A 19 4.14 -15.48 4.58
CA ARG A 19 2.80 -15.93 4.97
C ARG A 19 2.07 -16.74 3.90
N LEU A 20 2.60 -16.83 2.68
CA LEU A 20 2.01 -17.65 1.64
C LEU A 20 2.22 -19.15 1.94
N PRO A 21 1.28 -20.02 1.52
CA PRO A 21 1.52 -21.47 1.46
C PRO A 21 2.74 -21.79 0.60
N LEU A 22 3.42 -22.89 0.91
CA LEU A 22 4.62 -23.33 0.18
C LEU A 22 4.37 -23.53 -1.32
N GLU A 23 3.17 -24.00 -1.69
CA GLU A 23 2.74 -24.15 -3.09
C GLU A 23 2.72 -22.82 -3.83
N ALA A 24 2.16 -21.76 -3.22
CA ALA A 24 2.11 -20.43 -3.81
C ALA A 24 3.50 -19.78 -3.87
N GLN A 25 4.35 -20.01 -2.86
CA GLN A 25 5.75 -19.55 -2.89
C GLN A 25 6.53 -20.22 -4.04
N ALA A 26 6.40 -21.55 -4.18
CA ALA A 26 7.03 -22.30 -5.26
C ALA A 26 6.54 -21.83 -6.63
N LEU A 27 5.22 -21.68 -6.80
CA LEU A 27 4.62 -21.17 -8.03
C LEU A 27 5.19 -19.81 -8.41
N TYR A 28 5.28 -18.88 -7.46
CA TYR A 28 5.85 -17.55 -7.70
C TYR A 28 7.31 -17.62 -8.21
N PHE A 29 8.15 -18.48 -7.63
CA PHE A 29 9.53 -18.66 -8.10
C PHE A 29 9.60 -19.19 -9.54
N HIS A 30 8.74 -20.16 -9.87
CA HIS A 30 8.69 -20.71 -11.20
C HIS A 30 8.11 -19.71 -12.22
N LEU A 31 7.16 -18.86 -11.83
CA LEU A 31 6.65 -17.79 -12.68
C LEU A 31 7.76 -16.78 -13.01
N ILE A 32 8.55 -16.34 -12.03
CA ILE A 32 9.72 -15.49 -12.27
C ILE A 32 10.66 -16.16 -13.27
N GLN A 33 11.02 -17.42 -13.03
CA GLN A 33 11.97 -18.14 -13.87
C GLN A 33 11.53 -18.25 -15.35
N ASN A 34 10.21 -18.31 -15.60
CA ASN A 34 9.63 -18.47 -16.93
C ASN A 34 9.17 -17.13 -17.56
N SER A 35 9.35 -16.01 -16.87
CA SER A 35 8.94 -14.70 -17.39
C SER A 35 9.89 -14.13 -18.44
N ASP A 36 9.35 -13.30 -19.32
CA ASP A 36 10.09 -12.51 -20.31
C ASP A 36 10.75 -11.26 -19.69
N ASP A 37 11.42 -10.44 -20.51
CA ASP A 37 12.20 -9.28 -20.03
C ASP A 37 11.31 -8.12 -19.53
N ASP A 38 10.01 -8.17 -19.83
CA ASP A 38 9.00 -7.24 -19.34
C ASP A 38 8.26 -7.80 -18.10
N GLY A 39 8.67 -8.97 -17.60
CA GLY A 39 8.04 -9.59 -16.43
C GLY A 39 6.68 -10.22 -16.70
N VAL A 40 6.37 -10.51 -17.96
CA VAL A 40 5.15 -11.22 -18.36
C VAL A 40 5.41 -12.71 -18.44
N VAL A 41 4.44 -13.51 -18.03
CA VAL A 41 4.52 -14.96 -18.03
C VAL A 41 3.17 -15.60 -18.38
N GLU A 42 3.22 -16.62 -19.23
CA GLU A 42 2.12 -17.56 -19.41
C GLU A 42 2.13 -18.56 -18.24
N ALA A 43 1.15 -18.48 -17.36
CA ALA A 43 1.13 -19.34 -16.17
C ALA A 43 0.68 -20.78 -16.47
N PHE A 44 -0.08 -21.02 -17.55
CA PHE A 44 -0.64 -22.35 -17.83
C PHE A 44 0.44 -23.46 -17.92
N PRO A 45 1.53 -23.31 -18.71
CA PRO A 45 2.60 -24.31 -18.74
C PRO A 45 3.27 -24.50 -17.38
N VAL A 46 3.44 -23.42 -16.62
CA VAL A 46 4.10 -23.43 -15.30
C VAL A 46 3.27 -24.18 -14.26
N VAL A 47 1.96 -23.90 -14.21
CA VAL A 47 1.01 -24.57 -13.30
C VAL A 47 0.96 -26.06 -13.62
N ARG A 48 0.89 -26.43 -14.90
CA ARG A 48 0.91 -27.84 -15.34
C ARG A 48 2.22 -28.55 -15.01
N MET A 49 3.35 -27.85 -15.13
CA MET A 49 4.67 -28.39 -14.84
C MET A 49 4.85 -28.71 -13.35
N ILE A 50 4.35 -27.86 -12.45
CA ILE A 50 4.52 -28.03 -11.00
C ILE A 50 3.39 -28.90 -10.40
N GLY A 51 2.23 -28.94 -11.06
CA GLY A 51 1.05 -29.67 -10.58
C GLY A 51 0.31 -28.94 -9.45
N VAL A 52 0.35 -27.60 -9.44
CA VAL A 52 -0.28 -26.75 -8.43
C VAL A 52 -1.73 -26.43 -8.82
N SER A 53 -2.62 -26.20 -7.86
CA SER A 53 -3.99 -25.74 -8.13
C SER A 53 -4.04 -24.27 -8.56
N GLU A 54 -5.05 -23.92 -9.35
CA GLU A 54 -5.29 -22.53 -9.78
C GLU A 54 -5.61 -21.59 -8.60
N ASP A 55 -6.05 -22.13 -7.46
CA ASP A 55 -6.27 -21.36 -6.22
C ASP A 55 -5.00 -20.62 -5.76
N SER A 56 -3.82 -21.22 -5.99
CA SER A 56 -2.53 -20.57 -5.68
C SER A 56 -2.29 -19.34 -6.56
N LEU A 57 -2.73 -19.33 -7.82
CA LEU A 57 -2.71 -18.13 -8.65
C LEU A 57 -3.65 -17.06 -8.08
N GLY A 58 -4.87 -17.45 -7.72
CA GLY A 58 -5.83 -16.56 -7.07
C GLY A 58 -5.25 -15.89 -5.82
N LEU A 59 -4.53 -16.66 -4.99
CA LEU A 59 -3.87 -16.12 -3.81
C LEU A 59 -2.73 -15.15 -4.15
N LEU A 60 -1.91 -15.45 -5.16
CA LEU A 60 -0.86 -14.55 -5.63
C LEU A 60 -1.43 -13.23 -6.19
N ILE A 61 -2.60 -13.28 -6.83
CA ILE A 61 -3.33 -12.09 -7.30
C ILE A 61 -3.82 -11.27 -6.11
N VAL A 62 -4.51 -11.90 -5.14
CA VAL A 62 -5.05 -11.22 -3.95
C VAL A 62 -3.94 -10.57 -3.10
N LYS A 63 -2.73 -11.12 -3.14
CA LYS A 63 -1.55 -10.60 -2.44
C LYS A 63 -0.69 -9.66 -3.30
N ASP A 64 -1.17 -9.29 -4.49
CA ASP A 64 -0.51 -8.37 -5.43
C ASP A 64 0.90 -8.79 -5.87
N PHE A 65 1.19 -10.10 -5.92
CA PHE A 65 2.44 -10.61 -6.51
C PHE A 65 2.36 -10.75 -8.03
N ILE A 66 1.16 -11.00 -8.55
CA ILE A 66 0.91 -11.11 -10.00
C ILE A 66 -0.39 -10.37 -10.35
N ARG A 67 -0.46 -9.84 -11.58
CA ARG A 67 -1.66 -9.19 -12.14
C ARG A 67 -2.10 -9.93 -13.40
N PRO A 68 -3.38 -10.32 -13.54
CA PRO A 68 -3.88 -10.90 -14.79
C PRO A 68 -3.86 -9.85 -15.92
N LEU A 69 -3.42 -10.26 -17.10
CA LEU A 69 -3.42 -9.43 -18.31
C LEU A 69 -4.53 -9.83 -19.29
N ASN A 70 -4.91 -11.12 -19.31
CA ASN A 70 -5.96 -11.65 -20.17
C ASN A 70 -6.66 -12.87 -19.53
N GLU A 71 -7.58 -13.49 -20.27
CA GLU A 71 -8.30 -14.70 -19.86
C GLU A 71 -7.49 -16.00 -20.08
N GLU A 72 -6.38 -15.95 -20.82
CA GLU A 72 -5.53 -17.10 -21.17
C GLU A 72 -4.40 -17.34 -20.14
N MET A 73 -4.62 -16.96 -18.88
CA MET A 73 -3.65 -17.12 -17.79
C MET A 73 -2.30 -16.43 -18.06
N VAL A 74 -2.30 -15.29 -18.75
CA VAL A 74 -1.13 -14.43 -18.90
C VAL A 74 -1.11 -13.44 -17.75
N TYR A 75 0.02 -13.38 -17.06
CA TYR A 75 0.19 -12.55 -15.88
C TYR A 75 1.42 -11.65 -15.99
N PHE A 76 1.32 -10.47 -15.40
CA PHE A 76 2.44 -9.58 -15.13
C PHE A 76 2.89 -9.74 -13.68
N ILE A 77 4.19 -9.98 -13.47
CA ILE A 77 4.79 -10.08 -12.13
C ILE A 77 5.09 -8.67 -11.63
N THR A 78 4.43 -8.27 -10.54
CA THR A 78 4.36 -6.85 -10.11
C THR A 78 5.71 -6.29 -9.67
N ASP A 79 6.53 -7.10 -9.05
CA ASP A 79 7.85 -6.78 -8.51
C ASP A 79 8.99 -7.29 -9.41
N PHE A 80 8.70 -7.61 -10.67
CA PHE A 80 9.71 -8.13 -11.59
C PHE A 80 10.88 -7.15 -11.79
N HIS A 81 10.59 -5.90 -12.12
CA HIS A 81 11.61 -4.88 -12.39
C HIS A 81 12.38 -4.42 -11.15
N GLU A 82 11.83 -4.63 -9.95
CA GLU A 82 12.58 -4.41 -8.70
C GLU A 82 13.73 -5.44 -8.58
N GLN A 83 13.48 -6.66 -9.04
CA GLN A 83 14.40 -7.79 -8.90
C GLN A 83 15.29 -8.01 -10.11
N ASN A 84 14.80 -7.64 -11.29
CA ASN A 84 15.41 -7.94 -12.59
C ASN A 84 15.58 -6.66 -13.41
N THR A 85 16.83 -6.31 -13.69
CA THR A 85 17.18 -5.25 -14.64
C THR A 85 17.86 -5.88 -15.85
N VAL A 86 17.24 -5.74 -17.02
CA VAL A 86 17.79 -6.21 -18.29
C VAL A 86 18.49 -5.04 -18.99
N ARG A 87 19.69 -5.29 -19.52
CA ARG A 87 20.43 -4.27 -20.28
C ARG A 87 19.76 -4.07 -21.64
N LYS A 88 19.73 -2.83 -22.13
CA LYS A 88 19.06 -2.47 -23.40
C LYS A 88 19.54 -3.28 -24.60
N ASP A 89 20.84 -3.59 -24.66
CA ASP A 89 21.47 -4.37 -25.73
C ASP A 89 21.03 -5.84 -25.79
N ARG A 90 20.47 -6.36 -24.70
CA ARG A 90 20.04 -7.77 -24.59
C ARG A 90 18.53 -7.93 -24.41
N TYR A 91 17.81 -6.81 -24.38
CA TYR A 91 16.39 -6.77 -24.11
C TYR A 91 15.60 -7.31 -25.30
N SER A 92 14.69 -8.25 -25.01
CA SER A 92 13.68 -8.72 -25.95
C SER A 92 12.29 -8.32 -25.46
N PRO A 93 11.50 -7.56 -26.22
CA PRO A 93 10.18 -7.14 -25.80
C PRO A 93 9.21 -8.33 -25.70
N SER A 94 8.24 -8.22 -24.79
CA SER A 94 7.15 -9.17 -24.64
C SER A 94 6.27 -9.22 -25.89
N ILE A 95 5.79 -10.43 -26.20
CA ILE A 95 4.71 -10.64 -27.17
C ILE A 95 3.43 -9.92 -26.71
N TYR A 96 3.24 -9.81 -25.39
CA TYR A 96 2.09 -9.20 -24.74
C TYR A 96 2.27 -7.71 -24.43
N LYS A 97 3.23 -7.04 -25.08
CA LYS A 97 3.49 -5.61 -24.85
C LYS A 97 2.23 -4.73 -24.97
N HIS A 98 1.33 -5.08 -25.89
CA HIS A 98 0.06 -4.40 -26.09
C HIS A 98 -0.90 -4.47 -24.88
N LEU A 99 -0.74 -5.45 -24.00
CA LEU A 99 -1.51 -5.59 -22.75
C LEU A 99 -0.90 -4.82 -21.59
N LEU A 100 0.39 -4.44 -21.69
CA LEU A 100 1.10 -3.67 -20.67
C LEU A 100 0.87 -2.16 -20.81
N GLU A 101 0.76 -1.69 -22.05
CA GLU A 101 0.50 -0.28 -22.35
C GLU A 101 -0.96 0.06 -22.02
N LYS A 102 -1.18 0.79 -20.92
CA LYS A 102 -2.44 1.51 -20.76
C LYS A 102 -2.57 2.51 -21.93
N PRO A 103 -3.78 2.72 -22.50
CA PRO A 103 -3.95 3.64 -23.62
C PRO A 103 -3.39 5.03 -23.26
N PRO A 104 -2.72 5.71 -24.20
CA PRO A 104 -1.86 6.85 -23.89
C PRO A 104 -2.67 8.04 -23.38
N GLU A 105 -2.49 8.38 -22.10
CA GLU A 105 -2.63 9.77 -21.68
C GLU A 105 -1.45 10.54 -22.28
N LYS A 106 -1.77 11.51 -23.15
CA LYS A 106 -0.80 12.35 -23.85
C LYS A 106 0.13 13.03 -22.84
N THR A 107 1.37 12.57 -22.76
CA THR A 107 2.46 13.30 -22.11
C THR A 107 3.64 13.43 -23.06
N ASN A 108 4.11 14.67 -23.16
CA ASN A 108 5.07 15.15 -24.15
C ASN A 108 6.43 14.45 -24.00
N GLY A 109 7.04 14.13 -25.13
CA GLY A 109 8.29 13.39 -25.21
C GLY A 109 9.44 14.00 -24.42
N LEU A 110 10.14 13.14 -23.68
CA LEU A 110 11.53 13.35 -23.29
C LEU A 110 12.38 12.17 -23.82
N PRO A 111 13.61 12.44 -24.28
CA PRO A 111 14.45 11.43 -24.90
C PRO A 111 15.13 10.52 -23.87
N THR A 112 15.20 9.25 -24.23
CA THR A 112 15.79 8.15 -23.47
C THR A 112 17.25 7.95 -23.88
N ASP A 113 18.20 8.68 -23.30
CA ASP A 113 19.57 8.17 -23.34
C ASP A 113 20.45 8.66 -22.20
N ASN A 114 21.10 7.69 -21.54
CA ASN A 114 22.22 7.83 -20.60
C ASN A 114 22.68 6.42 -20.22
N GLN A 115 23.30 5.69 -21.15
CA GLN A 115 24.13 4.52 -20.80
C GLN A 115 25.42 4.58 -21.62
N THR A 116 26.50 5.01 -20.98
CA THR A 116 27.87 4.83 -21.49
C THR A 116 28.26 3.36 -21.43
N GLU A 117 28.99 2.89 -22.45
CA GLU A 117 29.50 1.54 -22.59
C GLU A 117 30.30 1.08 -21.37
N THR A 118 29.95 -0.07 -20.79
CA THR A 118 30.74 -0.70 -19.71
C THR A 118 31.68 -1.75 -20.32
N ASN A 119 32.94 -1.37 -20.54
CA ASN A 119 34.04 -2.30 -20.76
C ASN A 119 34.69 -2.59 -19.40
N GLY A 120 34.51 -3.80 -18.86
CA GLY A 120 35.29 -4.27 -17.71
C GLY A 120 34.56 -5.23 -16.77
N LEU A 121 35.19 -6.38 -16.53
CA LEU A 121 34.78 -7.45 -15.61
C LEU A 121 34.54 -6.93 -14.18
N PRO A 122 33.53 -7.42 -13.43
CA PRO A 122 33.32 -6.96 -12.06
C PRO A 122 34.39 -7.54 -11.14
N ASN A 123 35.25 -6.67 -10.61
CA ASN A 123 36.16 -6.99 -9.53
C ASN A 123 35.38 -6.97 -8.21
N ILE A 124 35.34 -8.11 -7.54
CA ILE A 124 34.84 -8.28 -6.18
C ILE A 124 35.78 -7.51 -5.26
N SER A 125 35.32 -6.42 -4.65
CA SER A 125 35.52 -6.17 -3.22
C SER A 125 34.96 -4.79 -2.80
N GLN A 126 34.56 -4.75 -1.53
CA GLN A 126 34.42 -3.58 -0.67
C GLN A 126 33.04 -2.90 -0.63
N TYR A 127 32.29 -3.39 0.35
CA TYR A 127 31.39 -2.64 1.22
C TYR A 127 31.81 -1.17 1.39
N LYS A 128 30.90 -0.23 1.09
CA LYS A 128 30.78 1.04 1.80
C LYS A 128 29.39 1.67 1.61
N SER A 129 28.74 1.83 2.74
CA SER A 129 27.63 2.74 3.01
C SER A 129 27.98 4.17 2.57
N SER A 130 27.05 4.84 1.88
CA SER A 130 26.74 6.26 2.14
C SER A 130 25.61 6.79 1.26
N GLN A 131 24.58 7.28 1.95
CA GLN A 131 23.93 8.58 1.72
C GLN A 131 22.96 8.75 0.54
N TYR A 132 21.71 8.98 0.96
CA TYR A 132 20.69 9.85 0.35
C TYR A 132 21.25 10.88 -0.63
N ASN A 133 20.60 11.02 -1.80
CA ASN A 133 20.68 12.25 -2.57
C ASN A 133 19.26 12.76 -2.83
N LEU A 134 18.94 13.77 -2.03
CA LEU A 134 17.89 14.76 -2.20
C LEU A 134 18.23 15.60 -3.44
N SER A 135 17.44 15.46 -4.51
CA SER A 135 17.46 16.42 -5.62
C SER A 135 16.20 17.27 -5.59
N GLN A 136 16.34 18.46 -5.00
CA GLN A 136 15.49 19.61 -5.28
C GLN A 136 15.64 19.99 -6.75
N SER A 137 14.52 20.11 -7.45
CA SER A 137 14.43 20.94 -8.66
C SER A 137 13.27 21.90 -8.47
N ARG A 138 13.61 23.17 -8.29
CA ARG A 138 12.70 24.31 -8.28
C ARG A 138 12.17 24.58 -9.69
N SER A 139 10.87 24.82 -9.81
CA SER A 139 10.36 25.89 -10.66
C SER A 139 9.12 26.50 -10.00
N SER A 140 9.12 27.83 -9.97
CA SER A 140 8.27 28.68 -9.16
C SER A 140 6.86 28.85 -9.72
N GLN A 141 5.98 29.29 -8.80
CA GLN A 141 4.66 29.89 -9.00
C GLN A 141 3.52 28.92 -9.33
N LYS A 142 2.86 28.43 -8.27
CA LYS A 142 1.42 28.54 -8.05
C LYS A 142 1.04 28.09 -6.63
N ASP A 143 0.39 29.03 -5.93
CA ASP A 143 -0.70 28.86 -4.96
C ASP A 143 -0.40 28.23 -3.58
N GLU A 144 -0.86 28.90 -2.52
CA GLU A 144 -0.80 28.44 -1.12
C GLU A 144 -1.44 27.05 -0.89
N ASP A 145 -2.29 26.60 -1.83
CA ASP A 145 -2.91 25.27 -1.87
C ASP A 145 -1.90 24.12 -2.05
N ASP A 146 -0.75 24.36 -2.69
CA ASP A 146 0.19 23.29 -3.01
C ASP A 146 0.93 22.79 -1.75
N LYS A 147 1.15 23.69 -0.78
CA LYS A 147 1.75 23.32 0.52
C LYS A 147 0.83 22.39 1.33
N GLY A 148 -0.48 22.59 1.23
CA GLY A 148 -1.49 21.80 1.92
C GLY A 148 -1.63 20.38 1.38
N LYS A 149 -1.58 20.23 0.05
CA LYS A 149 -1.57 18.92 -0.62
C LYS A 149 -0.37 18.07 -0.22
N ASN A 150 0.80 18.69 -0.15
CA ASN A 150 2.02 18.03 0.30
C ASN A 150 1.91 17.52 1.75
N LEU A 151 1.31 18.29 2.67
CA LEU A 151 1.17 17.87 4.07
C LEU A 151 0.22 16.67 4.24
N ILE A 152 -0.89 16.67 3.51
CA ILE A 152 -1.84 15.55 3.51
C ILE A 152 -1.17 14.30 2.95
N PHE A 153 -0.46 14.43 1.84
CA PHE A 153 0.22 13.32 1.20
C PHE A 153 1.29 12.69 2.10
N GLU A 154 2.07 13.51 2.80
CA GLU A 154 3.05 13.04 3.79
C GLU A 154 2.38 12.32 4.96
N LYS A 155 1.26 12.84 5.48
CA LYS A 155 0.49 12.13 6.52
C LYS A 155 -0.10 10.82 6.02
N LEU A 156 -0.56 10.75 4.77
CA LEU A 156 -1.06 9.53 4.16
C LEU A 156 0.05 8.47 4.01
N LYS A 157 1.25 8.87 3.56
CA LYS A 157 2.42 7.97 3.53
C LYS A 157 2.77 7.48 4.93
N SER A 158 2.77 8.36 5.92
CA SER A 158 3.07 7.99 7.31
C SER A 158 2.01 7.08 7.92
N ALA A 159 0.74 7.25 7.53
CA ALA A 159 -0.40 6.49 8.08
C ALA A 159 -0.57 5.12 7.43
N PHE A 160 -0.41 5.06 6.11
CA PHE A 160 -0.79 3.90 5.29
C PHE A 160 0.41 3.25 4.56
N GLY A 161 1.57 3.89 4.56
CA GLY A 161 2.77 3.48 3.83
C GLY A 161 2.82 4.04 2.42
N GLU A 162 4.04 4.28 1.90
CA GLU A 162 4.26 4.88 0.57
C GLU A 162 3.57 4.10 -0.56
N MET A 163 3.51 2.77 -0.46
CA MET A 163 2.91 1.91 -1.47
C MET A 163 1.38 1.87 -1.45
N ALA A 164 0.74 2.29 -0.35
CA ALA A 164 -0.72 2.36 -0.28
C ALA A 164 -1.28 3.57 -1.03
N VAL A 165 -0.42 4.56 -1.33
CA VAL A 165 -0.81 5.80 -2.00
C VAL A 165 -0.78 5.60 -3.52
N ASN A 166 -1.87 5.05 -4.06
CA ASN A 166 -2.07 4.86 -5.49
C ASN A 166 -2.86 6.03 -6.12
N GLY A 167 -2.87 6.12 -7.45
CA GLY A 167 -3.57 7.20 -8.17
C GLY A 167 -5.07 7.30 -7.85
N THR A 168 -5.73 6.18 -7.57
CA THR A 168 -7.15 6.17 -7.15
C THR A 168 -7.33 6.80 -5.77
N MET A 169 -6.44 6.52 -4.83
CA MET A 169 -6.46 7.11 -3.50
C MET A 169 -6.18 8.62 -3.56
N ILE A 170 -5.31 9.07 -4.46
CA ILE A 170 -5.06 10.49 -4.70
C ILE A 170 -6.34 11.18 -5.17
N ALA A 171 -7.04 10.61 -6.15
CA ALA A 171 -8.31 11.15 -6.62
C ALA A 171 -9.36 11.18 -5.49
N GLU A 172 -9.47 10.11 -4.68
CA GLU A 172 -10.38 10.10 -3.53
C GLU A 172 -10.04 11.18 -2.50
N VAL A 173 -8.75 11.42 -2.24
CA VAL A 173 -8.29 12.47 -1.32
C VAL A 173 -8.60 13.86 -1.86
N GLU A 174 -8.42 14.07 -3.18
CA GLU A 174 -8.81 15.32 -3.84
C GLU A 174 -10.31 15.58 -3.77
N ASP A 175 -11.13 14.54 -3.91
CA ASP A 175 -12.58 14.66 -3.77
C ASP A 175 -12.98 14.99 -2.32
N LEU A 176 -12.39 14.32 -1.33
CA LEU A 176 -12.63 14.61 0.09
C LEU A 176 -12.17 16.03 0.45
N LEU A 177 -11.07 16.51 -0.14
CA LEU A 177 -10.58 17.87 0.01
C LEU A 177 -11.61 18.91 -0.48
N LYS A 178 -12.23 18.67 -1.65
CA LYS A 178 -13.25 19.56 -2.21
C LYS A 178 -14.53 19.61 -1.36
N ILE A 179 -14.90 18.50 -0.73
CA ILE A 179 -16.16 18.38 0.03
C ILE A 179 -16.00 18.92 1.46
N HIS A 180 -14.94 18.53 2.16
CA HIS A 180 -14.81 18.74 3.61
C HIS A 180 -13.77 19.79 4.00
N GLY A 181 -12.89 20.17 3.07
CA GLY A 181 -11.75 21.05 3.34
C GLY A 181 -10.59 20.35 4.03
N GLN A 182 -9.42 20.98 3.93
CA GLN A 182 -8.14 20.41 4.39
C GLN A 182 -8.09 20.13 5.90
N SER A 183 -8.58 21.06 6.72
CA SER A 183 -8.46 20.98 8.19
C SER A 183 -9.24 19.79 8.76
N LEU A 184 -10.45 19.56 8.27
CA LEU A 184 -11.31 18.45 8.71
C LEU A 184 -10.77 17.10 8.23
N LEU A 185 -10.27 17.03 6.99
CA LEU A 185 -9.66 15.82 6.44
C LEU A 185 -8.39 15.42 7.20
N LEU A 186 -7.52 16.38 7.52
CA LEU A 186 -6.32 16.13 8.32
C LEU A 186 -6.68 15.57 9.71
N TYR A 187 -7.70 16.14 10.35
CA TYR A 187 -8.17 15.65 11.65
C TYR A 187 -8.76 14.23 11.54
N ALA A 188 -9.56 13.94 10.50
CA ALA A 188 -10.10 12.61 10.25
C ALA A 188 -9.00 11.55 10.02
N LEU A 189 -7.92 11.93 9.34
CA LEU A 189 -6.75 11.06 9.15
C LEU A 189 -6.06 10.75 10.48
N GLU A 190 -5.89 11.73 11.36
CA GLU A 190 -5.33 11.51 12.71
C GLU A 190 -6.20 10.54 13.51
N VAL A 191 -7.52 10.72 13.50
CA VAL A 191 -8.46 9.81 14.16
C VAL A 191 -8.41 8.41 13.54
N THR A 192 -8.20 8.30 12.22
CA THR A 192 -8.02 7.01 11.53
C THR A 192 -6.78 6.29 12.04
N ILE A 193 -5.65 7.00 12.16
CA ILE A 193 -4.37 6.46 12.66
C ILE A 193 -4.53 5.98 14.10
N LEU A 194 -5.15 6.80 14.96
CA LEU A 194 -5.38 6.46 16.38
C LEU A 194 -6.26 5.21 16.55
N ASN A 195 -7.21 4.99 15.64
CA ASN A 195 -8.06 3.79 15.63
C ASN A 195 -7.45 2.60 14.85
N ALA A 196 -6.17 2.68 14.48
CA ALA A 196 -5.48 1.67 13.67
C ALA A 196 -6.17 1.35 12.32
N GLY A 197 -6.94 2.31 11.79
CA GLY A 197 -7.55 2.22 10.46
C GLY A 197 -6.47 2.26 9.38
N LYS A 198 -6.61 1.41 8.36
CA LYS A 198 -5.57 1.18 7.34
C LYS A 198 -5.97 1.61 5.93
N SER A 199 -7.07 2.36 5.78
CA SER A 199 -7.56 2.76 4.46
C SER A 199 -8.20 4.15 4.49
N ILE A 200 -8.08 4.85 3.36
CA ILE A 200 -8.78 6.13 3.12
C ILE A 200 -10.31 5.97 3.19
N ARG A 201 -10.82 4.77 2.90
CA ARG A 201 -12.25 4.43 3.03
C ARG A 201 -12.73 4.57 4.47
N TYR A 202 -11.91 4.16 5.45
CA TYR A 202 -12.25 4.35 6.86
C TYR A 202 -12.33 5.84 7.21
N THR A 203 -11.39 6.63 6.70
CA THR A 203 -11.38 8.09 6.86
C THR A 203 -12.62 8.73 6.25
N ARG A 204 -13.04 8.27 5.07
CA ARG A 204 -14.28 8.67 4.41
C ARG A 204 -15.49 8.39 5.31
N THR A 205 -15.60 7.19 5.88
CA THR A 205 -16.72 6.83 6.77
C THR A 205 -16.77 7.72 8.01
N ILE A 206 -15.62 8.10 8.58
CA ILE A 206 -15.57 9.07 9.68
C ILE A 206 -16.13 10.42 9.25
N LEU A 207 -15.68 10.93 8.09
CA LEU A 207 -16.12 12.21 7.54
C LEU A 207 -17.61 12.22 7.20
N GLU A 208 -18.13 11.14 6.62
CA GLU A 208 -19.57 10.96 6.33
C GLU A 208 -20.40 10.94 7.62
N ASN A 209 -19.91 10.29 8.68
CA ASN A 209 -20.58 10.27 9.97
C ASN A 209 -20.62 11.66 10.63
N TRP A 210 -19.50 12.40 10.60
CA TRP A 210 -19.47 13.78 11.09
C TRP A 210 -20.37 14.70 10.27
N GLN A 211 -20.38 14.53 8.95
CA GLN A 211 -21.29 15.27 8.06
C GLN A 211 -22.76 14.96 8.36
N GLY A 212 -23.11 13.70 8.61
CA GLY A 212 -24.46 13.27 9.01
C GLY A 212 -24.90 13.87 10.35
N GLN A 213 -23.96 14.15 11.25
CA GLN A 213 -24.20 14.83 12.53
C GLN A 213 -24.15 16.37 12.42
N GLY A 214 -23.94 16.91 11.22
CA GLY A 214 -23.83 18.35 10.98
C GLY A 214 -22.50 18.98 11.42
N LEU A 215 -21.49 18.17 11.76
CA LEU A 215 -20.18 18.63 12.22
C LEU A 215 -19.29 18.91 11.00
N ARG A 216 -19.11 20.19 10.68
CA ARG A 216 -18.37 20.65 9.48
C ARG A 216 -17.04 21.33 9.81
N THR A 217 -16.75 21.57 11.09
CA THR A 217 -15.48 22.16 11.53
C THR A 217 -14.78 21.28 12.56
N VAL A 218 -13.45 21.38 12.61
CA VAL A 218 -12.62 20.62 13.57
C VAL A 218 -13.02 20.93 15.02
N GLU A 219 -13.40 22.17 15.31
CA GLU A 219 -13.85 22.60 16.64
C GLU A 219 -15.15 21.90 17.06
N GLN A 220 -16.12 21.82 16.15
CA GLN A 220 -17.38 21.11 16.39
C GLN A 220 -17.14 19.62 16.66
N VAL A 221 -16.25 18.99 15.89
CA VAL A 221 -15.91 17.57 16.08
C VAL A 221 -15.26 17.33 17.43
N LYS A 222 -14.29 18.16 17.85
CA LYS A 222 -13.64 18.04 19.16
C LYS A 222 -14.63 18.17 20.32
N GLN A 223 -15.51 19.17 20.27
CA GLN A 223 -16.54 19.36 21.29
C GLN A 223 -17.48 18.15 21.38
N HIS A 224 -17.87 17.59 20.22
CA HIS A 224 -18.72 16.41 20.17
C HIS A 224 -18.02 15.15 20.70
N GLU A 225 -16.73 14.95 20.37
CA GLU A 225 -15.93 13.83 20.89
C GLU A 225 -15.71 13.93 22.41
N GLU A 226 -15.46 15.13 22.94
CA GLU A 226 -15.35 15.36 24.39
C GLU A 226 -16.66 15.03 25.12
N GLN A 227 -17.82 15.42 24.56
CA GLN A 227 -19.12 15.07 25.13
C GLN A 227 -19.35 13.56 25.11
N ARG A 228 -18.99 12.87 24.02
CA ARG A 228 -19.03 11.41 23.91
C ARG A 228 -18.12 10.72 24.92
N GLN A 229 -16.93 11.26 25.20
CA GLN A 229 -16.02 10.71 26.21
C GLN A 229 -16.56 10.90 27.63
N LYS A 230 -17.15 12.07 27.94
CA LYS A 230 -17.80 12.33 29.24
C LYS A 230 -19.01 11.40 29.49
N GLN A 231 -19.76 11.05 28.44
CA GLN A 231 -20.89 10.12 28.52
C GLN A 231 -20.48 8.64 28.56
N LYS A 232 -19.28 8.29 28.09
CA LYS A 232 -18.75 6.91 28.11
C LYS A 232 -18.18 6.48 29.45
N GLN A 233 -17.93 7.41 30.38
CA GLN A 233 -17.56 7.04 31.75
C GLN A 233 -18.81 6.44 32.42
N PRO A 234 -18.78 5.15 32.85
CA PRO A 234 -19.83 4.65 33.71
C PRO A 234 -19.87 5.53 34.97
N PRO A 235 -21.04 5.83 35.54
CA PRO A 235 -21.08 6.45 36.85
C PRO A 235 -20.25 5.56 37.78
N ALA A 236 -19.20 6.12 38.37
CA ALA A 236 -18.35 5.40 39.30
C ALA A 236 -19.27 4.83 40.39
N GLN A 237 -19.48 3.51 40.38
CA GLN A 237 -20.11 2.85 41.50
C GLN A 237 -19.15 3.04 42.66
N ALA A 238 -19.55 3.84 43.64
CA ALA A 238 -18.77 4.04 44.85
C ALA A 238 -18.55 2.67 45.49
N GLU A 239 -17.29 2.27 45.67
CA GLU A 239 -16.98 1.05 46.40
C GLU A 239 -17.52 1.20 47.83
N PRO A 240 -18.28 0.22 48.35
CA PRO A 240 -18.82 0.29 49.70
C PRO A 240 -17.65 0.38 50.69
N THR A 241 -17.62 1.45 51.50
CA THR A 241 -16.52 1.71 52.45
C THR A 241 -16.71 0.96 53.77
N SER A 242 -17.86 0.29 53.92
CA SER A 242 -18.28 -0.45 55.11
C SER A 242 -18.76 -1.86 54.76
N ARG A 243 -18.47 -2.81 55.64
CA ARG A 243 -18.92 -4.22 55.54
C ARG A 243 -20.45 -4.36 55.51
N GLU A 244 -21.18 -3.43 56.12
CA GLU A 244 -22.65 -3.45 56.16
C GLU A 244 -23.25 -3.06 54.80
N GLU A 245 -22.63 -2.11 54.10
CA GLU A 245 -23.05 -1.69 52.75
C GLU A 245 -22.78 -2.78 51.71
N TRP A 246 -21.68 -3.53 51.85
CA TRP A 246 -21.33 -4.64 50.95
C TRP A 246 -22.32 -5.81 51.04
N LEU A 247 -22.85 -6.09 52.24
CA LEU A 247 -23.84 -7.16 52.44
C LEU A 247 -25.22 -6.79 51.88
N ALA A 248 -25.56 -5.50 51.81
CA ALA A 248 -26.83 -5.02 51.27
C ALA A 248 -26.91 -5.11 49.73
N THR A 249 -25.77 -5.10 49.04
CA THR A 249 -25.69 -5.18 47.57
C THR A 249 -25.53 -6.61 47.04
N ARG A 250 -25.55 -7.62 47.91
CA ARG A 250 -25.34 -9.03 47.54
C ARG A 250 -26.66 -9.66 47.10
N THR A 251 -26.80 -9.96 45.80
CA THR A 251 -27.89 -10.79 45.25
C THR A 251 -27.34 -12.13 44.73
N ASP A 252 -28.17 -13.17 44.76
CA ASP A 252 -27.77 -14.59 44.55
C ASP A 252 -27.22 -14.94 43.15
N GLU A 253 -27.19 -14.00 42.19
CA GLU A 253 -26.76 -14.27 40.81
C GLU A 253 -25.26 -13.99 40.52
N ASN A 254 -24.47 -13.54 41.51
CA ASN A 254 -23.02 -13.40 41.31
C ASN A 254 -22.21 -14.12 42.40
N PRO A 255 -21.70 -15.34 42.15
CA PRO A 255 -20.97 -16.11 43.15
C PRO A 255 -19.48 -15.73 43.30
N PHE A 256 -19.02 -14.64 42.68
CA PHE A 256 -17.68 -14.08 42.88
C PHE A 256 -17.71 -12.57 43.11
#